data_AF-A0A9Y3S2C8-F1
#
_entry.id   AF-A0A9Y3S2C8-F1
#
_cell.length_a   1.000
_cell.length_b   1.000
_cell.length_c   1.000
_cell.angle_alpha   90.00
_cell.angle_beta   90.00
_cell.angle_gamma   90.00
#
_symmetry.space_group_name_H-M   'P 1'
#
loop_
_entity.id
_entity.type
_entity.pdbx_description
1 polymer ?
#
loop_
_entity_poly.entity_id
_entity_poly.type
_entity_poly.pdbx_seq_one_letter_code
_entity_poly.pdbx_strand_id
1 'polypeptide(L)'
;MASPLPVSFILVVLLLVKSPVCQAGDCRGHRQVLRGPRGYVTSGGGGNYSANGNCEWLIKAPTNSHRIVLDFTFMNTECTYDYLFVYDGDSYQSPLLASLSGSMAPQPIEAKSGKMLLHFFSDSNYNLLGFFAFYTISLCPGACGGHGRCDSSTSKCHCHQGWGGPSCTTPLCTQACSVNGQCDKKGERCLCKPGFVGQNCQLGLYNDSGAGKWWRVSEENPYTPPRTGSAGVYLSSTGAMYLFGGFDLNRALGDLIKYNFTSNQWESRSYGHSPVTTGPRERAFHSATVIGNYMVVYGGNVHIHFHEEKCYDEEIFFYHLGCHQWVSAKEKLSGDAVRGRYSHVAAVMEGRVLLVAGGYSGIARGDLVAYKVPLFVSSDQGDRDAVCAEAVDENMCLKNPECSWCEGRCREYQPTNPCGSTGCLGLARFLSDCQSCLVFSGTPASLARAPGEFGWCVQNESCLPVSERSACRVDQISGAYGWWGERTLFLTSLHSCRTENYVPGLHLLTFQHPRNDSQPDQ
;
A
#
# COMPACT_ATOMS: atom_id res chain seq x y z
N MET A 1 -73.50 -13.72 51.43
CA MET A 1 -72.78 -14.34 50.29
C MET A 1 -71.89 -13.29 49.66
N ALA A 2 -70.59 -13.33 49.94
CA ALA A 2 -69.53 -12.73 49.12
C ALA A 2 -68.18 -13.22 49.69
N SER A 3 -67.47 -13.98 48.89
CA SER A 3 -66.20 -14.65 49.19
C SER A 3 -65.01 -13.69 49.03
N PRO A 4 -63.88 -13.85 49.76
CA PRO A 4 -62.64 -13.18 49.39
C PRO A 4 -61.85 -14.05 48.39
N LEU A 5 -61.42 -13.44 47.29
CA LEU A 5 -60.50 -14.02 46.31
C LEU A 5 -59.06 -14.06 46.87
N PRO A 6 -58.22 -15.05 46.54
CA PRO A 6 -56.80 -15.02 46.86
C PRO A 6 -56.04 -14.22 45.78
N VAL A 7 -55.19 -13.31 46.22
CA VAL A 7 -54.23 -12.60 45.36
C VAL A 7 -53.10 -13.57 45.01
N SER A 8 -53.06 -14.01 43.74
CA SER A 8 -51.96 -14.82 43.21
C SER A 8 -50.77 -13.91 42.87
N PHE A 9 -49.67 -14.06 43.60
CA PHE A 9 -48.38 -13.47 43.25
C PHE A 9 -47.82 -14.23 42.04
N ILE A 10 -47.99 -13.67 40.84
CA ILE A 10 -47.26 -14.11 39.65
C ILE A 10 -45.84 -13.56 39.75
N LEU A 11 -44.91 -14.41 40.16
CA LEU A 11 -43.47 -14.17 40.05
C LEU A 11 -43.10 -14.27 38.56
N VAL A 12 -43.06 -13.14 37.85
CA VAL A 12 -42.51 -13.09 36.49
C VAL A 12 -40.99 -13.22 36.59
N VAL A 13 -40.51 -14.46 36.49
CA VAL A 13 -39.09 -14.74 36.25
C VAL A 13 -38.80 -14.26 34.82
N LEU A 14 -38.15 -13.11 34.69
CA LEU A 14 -37.48 -12.72 33.44
C LEU A 14 -36.36 -13.74 33.18
N LEU A 15 -36.67 -14.78 32.40
CA LEU A 15 -35.67 -15.59 31.72
C LEU A 15 -34.95 -14.68 30.72
N LEU A 16 -33.86 -14.06 31.16
CA LEU A 16 -32.82 -13.61 30.25
C LEU A 16 -32.33 -14.86 29.52
N VAL A 17 -32.82 -15.07 28.30
CA VAL A 17 -32.24 -16.02 27.35
C VAL A 17 -30.83 -15.49 27.05
N LYS A 18 -29.85 -15.85 27.88
CA LYS A 18 -28.44 -15.71 27.56
C LYS A 18 -28.24 -16.62 26.35
N SER A 19 -28.21 -16.05 25.14
CA SER A 19 -27.76 -16.81 23.97
C SER A 19 -26.43 -17.48 24.34
N PRO A 20 -26.24 -18.78 24.09
CA PRO A 20 -25.01 -19.45 24.47
C PRO A 20 -23.85 -18.76 23.74
N VAL A 21 -23.00 -18.08 24.52
CA VAL A 21 -21.74 -17.51 24.04
C VAL A 21 -20.81 -18.69 23.85
N CYS A 22 -20.28 -18.89 22.64
CA CYS A 22 -19.27 -19.94 22.43
C CYS A 22 -17.99 -19.58 23.18
N GLN A 23 -17.43 -20.53 23.92
CA GLN A 23 -16.26 -20.31 24.75
C GLN A 23 -15.17 -21.28 24.31
N ALA A 24 -13.97 -20.75 24.12
CA ALA A 24 -12.79 -21.54 23.87
C ALA A 24 -11.67 -21.10 24.81
N GLY A 25 -11.27 -22.01 25.71
CA GLY A 25 -10.08 -21.84 26.55
C GLY A 25 -8.87 -22.52 25.94
N ASP A 26 -7.86 -22.79 26.77
CA ASP A 26 -6.69 -23.59 26.39
C ASP A 26 -7.13 -24.87 25.68
N CYS A 27 -6.66 -25.01 24.45
CA CYS A 27 -7.04 -26.09 23.57
C CYS A 27 -6.25 -27.39 23.83
N ARG A 28 -5.18 -27.32 24.64
CA ARG A 28 -4.29 -28.44 24.98
C ARG A 28 -3.77 -29.19 23.76
N GLY A 29 -3.41 -28.47 22.70
CA GLY A 29 -2.88 -29.06 21.47
C GLY A 29 -3.95 -29.53 20.47
N HIS A 30 -5.24 -29.28 20.72
CA HIS A 30 -6.33 -29.71 19.84
C HIS A 30 -7.03 -28.56 19.14
N ARG A 31 -7.48 -28.79 17.91
CA ARG A 31 -8.32 -27.84 17.19
C ARG A 31 -9.73 -27.77 17.78
N GLN A 32 -10.16 -26.58 18.20
CA GLN A 32 -11.53 -26.31 18.61
C GLN A 32 -12.30 -25.58 17.50
N VAL A 33 -13.56 -25.95 17.28
CA VAL A 33 -14.41 -25.33 16.24
C VAL A 33 -15.58 -24.58 16.88
N LEU A 34 -15.68 -23.29 16.59
CA LEU A 34 -16.66 -22.37 17.16
C LEU A 34 -17.66 -21.96 16.06
N ARG A 35 -18.96 -22.17 16.33
CA ARG A 35 -20.05 -21.91 15.35
C ARG A 35 -21.10 -20.92 15.85
N GLY A 36 -21.02 -20.51 17.12
CA GLY A 36 -21.96 -19.54 17.69
C GLY A 36 -21.76 -18.15 17.08
N PRO A 37 -22.82 -17.33 16.99
CA PRO A 37 -22.76 -16.00 16.37
C PRO A 37 -21.89 -15.00 17.13
N ARG A 38 -21.58 -15.31 18.39
CA ARG A 38 -20.65 -14.58 19.24
C ARG A 38 -19.97 -15.54 20.21
N GLY A 39 -18.75 -15.23 20.57
CA GLY A 39 -17.98 -16.04 21.50
C GLY A 39 -16.70 -15.37 21.95
N TYR A 40 -15.87 -16.09 22.68
CA TYR A 40 -14.51 -15.65 23.02
C TYR A 40 -13.52 -16.79 22.93
N VAL A 41 -12.26 -16.41 22.73
CA VAL A 41 -11.09 -17.29 22.68
C VAL A 41 -10.07 -16.76 23.68
N THR A 42 -9.48 -17.66 24.47
CA THR A 42 -8.40 -17.34 25.40
C THR A 42 -7.39 -18.47 25.48
N SER A 43 -6.10 -18.11 25.57
CA SER A 43 -5.02 -19.08 25.77
C SER A 43 -4.73 -19.42 27.24
N GLY A 44 -5.07 -18.54 28.19
CA GLY A 44 -4.71 -18.70 29.61
C GLY A 44 -5.82 -19.24 30.52
N GLY A 45 -7.09 -19.16 30.12
CA GLY A 45 -8.22 -19.77 30.86
C GLY A 45 -8.35 -19.37 32.34
N GLY A 46 -7.82 -18.21 32.75
CA GLY A 46 -7.77 -17.75 34.15
C GLY A 46 -6.37 -17.78 34.81
N GLY A 47 -5.35 -18.24 34.09
CA GLY A 47 -3.93 -18.21 34.50
C GLY A 47 -3.00 -18.02 33.30
N ASN A 48 -1.74 -18.47 33.42
CA ASN A 48 -0.79 -18.40 32.32
C ASN A 48 -1.08 -19.45 31.24
N TYR A 49 -0.74 -19.17 29.98
CA TYR A 49 -0.89 -20.16 28.90
C TYR A 49 0.06 -21.36 29.07
N SER A 50 -0.26 -22.46 28.39
CA SER A 50 0.54 -23.68 28.43
C SER A 50 1.90 -23.51 27.75
N ALA A 51 2.93 -24.13 28.35
CA ALA A 51 4.26 -24.26 27.73
C ALA A 51 4.20 -25.23 26.55
N ASN A 52 4.95 -24.94 25.48
CA ASN A 52 4.92 -25.68 24.20
C ASN A 52 3.49 -25.77 23.64
N GLY A 53 2.70 -24.73 23.83
CA GLY A 53 1.32 -24.66 23.40
C GLY A 53 1.25 -24.61 21.88
N ASN A 54 0.40 -25.44 21.28
CA ASN A 54 0.14 -25.41 19.85
C ASN A 54 -1.38 -25.48 19.63
N CYS A 55 -2.03 -24.32 19.67
CA CYS A 55 -3.47 -24.23 19.73
C CYS A 55 -4.12 -23.68 18.48
N GLU A 56 -5.20 -24.34 18.06
CA GLU A 56 -6.00 -23.94 16.92
C GLU A 56 -7.45 -23.68 17.32
N TRP A 57 -7.97 -22.50 16.99
CA TRP A 57 -9.39 -22.19 17.10
C TRP A 57 -9.92 -21.78 15.73
N LEU A 58 -10.88 -22.54 15.22
CA LEU A 58 -11.53 -22.25 13.96
C LEU A 58 -12.94 -21.71 14.22
N ILE A 59 -13.15 -20.45 13.90
CA ILE A 59 -14.47 -19.82 13.91
C ILE A 59 -15.09 -20.03 12.52
N LYS A 60 -16.26 -20.66 12.47
CA LYS A 60 -17.02 -20.94 11.23
C LYS A 60 -18.36 -20.22 11.26
N ALA A 61 -18.54 -19.29 10.35
CA ALA A 61 -19.83 -18.65 10.11
C ALA A 61 -20.81 -19.60 9.39
N PRO A 62 -22.12 -19.29 9.42
CA PRO A 62 -23.13 -20.08 8.71
C PRO A 62 -22.92 -20.13 7.19
N THR A 63 -22.39 -19.05 6.60
CA THR A 63 -22.11 -18.95 5.16
C THR A 63 -20.83 -18.16 4.93
N ASN A 64 -20.22 -18.33 3.75
CA ASN A 64 -19.01 -17.61 3.35
C ASN A 64 -19.25 -16.10 3.08
N SER A 65 -20.51 -15.63 3.08
CA SER A 65 -20.84 -14.22 2.94
C SER A 65 -20.79 -13.45 4.27
N HIS A 66 -20.64 -14.15 5.39
CA HIS A 66 -20.45 -13.51 6.69
C HIS A 66 -19.01 -13.06 6.89
N ARG A 67 -18.86 -12.11 7.79
CA ARG A 67 -17.60 -11.58 8.29
C ARG A 67 -17.44 -11.96 9.74
N ILE A 68 -16.20 -12.15 10.16
CA ILE A 68 -15.85 -12.47 11.53
C ILE A 68 -14.94 -11.37 12.04
N VAL A 69 -15.36 -10.67 13.09
CA VAL A 69 -14.59 -9.61 13.74
C VAL A 69 -14.06 -10.15 15.06
N LEU A 70 -12.73 -10.09 15.23
CA LEU A 70 -12.01 -10.47 16.44
C LEU A 70 -11.51 -9.22 17.15
N ASP A 71 -11.91 -9.04 18.40
CA ASP A 71 -11.59 -7.87 19.22
C ASP A 71 -10.91 -8.28 20.53
N PHE A 72 -9.76 -7.69 20.82
CA PHE A 72 -8.90 -8.10 21.93
C PHE A 72 -9.17 -7.26 23.16
N THR A 73 -9.48 -7.93 24.28
CA THR A 73 -9.53 -7.28 25.59
C THR A 73 -8.12 -7.04 26.13
N PHE A 74 -7.23 -8.03 25.97
CA PHE A 74 -5.81 -7.88 26.30
C PHE A 74 -4.96 -8.90 25.54
N MET A 75 -3.66 -8.59 25.48
CA MET A 75 -2.59 -9.50 25.09
C MET A 75 -1.44 -9.40 26.09
N ASN A 76 -0.77 -10.53 26.32
CA ASN A 76 0.40 -10.65 27.16
C ASN A 76 1.10 -11.99 26.86
N THR A 77 1.90 -12.02 25.80
CA THR A 77 2.70 -13.18 25.38
C THR A 77 4.19 -12.82 25.43
N GLU A 78 5.08 -13.83 25.46
CA GLU A 78 6.51 -13.57 25.32
C GLU A 78 6.80 -12.93 23.96
N CYS A 79 7.37 -11.72 23.98
CA CYS A 79 7.64 -10.96 22.77
C CYS A 79 8.68 -11.68 21.92
N THR A 80 8.44 -11.79 20.62
CA THR A 80 9.30 -12.45 19.62
C THR A 80 9.44 -13.97 19.69
N TYR A 81 8.91 -14.63 20.72
CA TYR A 81 8.97 -16.09 20.91
C TYR A 81 7.59 -16.75 20.82
N ASP A 82 6.56 -16.14 21.42
CA ASP A 82 5.21 -16.67 21.45
C ASP A 82 4.25 -15.86 20.58
N TYR A 83 3.60 -16.52 19.62
CA TYR A 83 2.83 -15.87 18.57
C TYR A 83 1.39 -16.34 18.50
N LEU A 84 0.50 -15.39 18.23
CA LEU A 84 -0.86 -15.64 17.73
C LEU A 84 -0.93 -15.21 16.26
N PHE A 85 -1.19 -16.17 15.39
CA PHE A 85 -1.50 -15.95 13.97
C PHE A 85 -3.01 -15.96 13.75
N VAL A 86 -3.49 -15.03 12.92
CA VAL A 86 -4.90 -14.88 12.56
C VAL A 86 -5.03 -14.97 11.05
N TYR A 87 -5.81 -15.92 10.55
CA TYR A 87 -5.99 -16.17 9.11
C TYR A 87 -7.44 -15.95 8.67
N ASP A 88 -7.62 -15.40 7.47
CA ASP A 88 -8.91 -15.29 6.77
C ASP A 88 -9.25 -16.59 6.02
N GLY A 89 -9.59 -17.64 6.77
CA GLY A 89 -9.95 -18.93 6.20
C GLY A 89 -9.90 -20.06 7.23
N ASP A 90 -9.73 -21.30 6.78
CA ASP A 90 -9.71 -22.49 7.64
C ASP A 90 -8.41 -23.29 7.64
N SER A 91 -7.35 -22.74 7.03
CA SER A 91 -6.04 -23.38 6.90
C SER A 91 -4.90 -22.36 6.93
N TYR A 92 -3.68 -22.84 7.15
CA TYR A 92 -2.43 -22.06 7.11
C TYR A 92 -2.10 -21.47 5.74
N GLN A 93 -2.73 -21.96 4.68
CA GLN A 93 -2.60 -21.40 3.32
C GLN A 93 -3.59 -20.26 3.05
N SER A 94 -4.47 -19.95 4.01
CA SER A 94 -5.39 -18.84 3.91
C SER A 94 -4.65 -17.52 4.14
N PRO A 95 -5.17 -16.37 3.66
CA PRO A 95 -4.51 -15.08 3.87
C PRO A 95 -4.25 -14.79 5.36
N LEU A 96 -3.00 -14.51 5.70
CA LEU A 96 -2.60 -14.10 7.05
C LEU A 96 -3.03 -12.64 7.27
N LEU A 97 -3.86 -12.42 8.28
CA LEU A 97 -4.36 -11.11 8.67
C LEU A 97 -3.49 -10.45 9.75
N ALA A 98 -2.92 -11.25 10.66
CA ALA A 98 -2.05 -10.74 11.71
C ALA A 98 -1.07 -11.80 12.23
N SER A 99 0.11 -11.33 12.65
CA SER A 99 1.09 -12.05 13.45
C SER A 99 1.37 -11.21 14.71
N LEU A 100 0.95 -11.72 15.87
CA LEU A 100 0.87 -10.93 17.10
C LEU A 100 1.76 -11.55 18.19
N SER A 101 2.54 -10.72 18.88
CA SER A 101 3.28 -11.11 20.09
C SER A 101 3.41 -9.92 21.05
N GLY A 102 3.71 -10.19 22.32
CA GLY A 102 3.90 -9.18 23.35
C GLY A 102 2.61 -8.78 24.07
N SER A 103 2.60 -7.57 24.62
CA SER A 103 1.55 -7.09 25.54
C SER A 103 0.62 -6.02 24.96
N MET A 104 0.78 -5.67 23.68
CA MET A 104 -0.03 -4.64 23.03
C MET A 104 -1.18 -5.29 22.26
N ALA A 105 -2.42 -5.04 22.68
CA ALA A 105 -3.60 -5.49 21.95
C ALA A 105 -3.71 -4.76 20.60
N PRO A 106 -3.96 -5.47 19.48
CA PRO A 106 -4.15 -4.85 18.18
C PRO A 106 -5.53 -4.19 18.06
N GLN A 107 -5.73 -3.44 16.97
CA GLN A 107 -7.08 -3.04 16.55
C GLN A 107 -7.91 -4.27 16.14
N PRO A 108 -9.25 -4.17 16.11
CA PRO A 108 -10.11 -5.29 15.71
C PRO A 108 -9.74 -5.84 14.33
N ILE A 109 -9.67 -7.17 14.22
CA ILE A 109 -9.27 -7.88 13.01
C ILE A 109 -10.49 -8.48 12.35
N GLU A 110 -10.67 -8.25 11.04
CA GLU A 110 -11.81 -8.76 10.27
C GLU A 110 -11.37 -9.83 9.25
N ALA A 111 -11.99 -11.01 9.33
CA ALA A 111 -11.96 -12.03 8.28
C ALA A 111 -13.22 -11.93 7.41
N LYS A 112 -13.05 -12.06 6.09
CA LYS A 112 -14.09 -11.82 5.06
C LYS A 112 -14.56 -13.10 4.38
N SER A 113 -13.87 -14.23 4.56
CA SER A 113 -14.20 -15.53 3.97
C SER A 113 -15.34 -16.29 4.66
N GLY A 114 -15.87 -15.77 5.76
CA GLY A 114 -16.79 -16.47 6.66
C GLY A 114 -16.11 -17.54 7.53
N LYS A 115 -14.78 -17.64 7.49
CA LYS A 115 -13.98 -18.49 8.38
C LYS A 115 -12.80 -17.70 8.93
N MET A 116 -12.42 -17.99 10.17
CA MET A 116 -11.24 -17.40 10.80
C MET A 116 -10.51 -18.47 11.59
N LEU A 117 -9.24 -18.70 11.25
CA LEU A 117 -8.37 -19.62 11.97
C LEU A 117 -7.43 -18.80 12.86
N LEU A 118 -7.45 -19.11 14.14
CA LEU A 118 -6.50 -18.61 15.13
C LEU A 118 -5.52 -19.72 15.43
N HIS A 119 -4.22 -19.44 15.34
CA HIS A 119 -3.16 -20.38 15.65
C HIS A 119 -2.21 -19.75 16.67
N PHE A 120 -2.21 -20.27 17.89
CA PHE A 120 -1.33 -19.82 18.96
C PHE A 120 -0.21 -20.84 19.18
N PHE A 121 1.02 -20.38 19.09
CA PHE A 121 2.21 -21.16 19.35
C PHE A 121 3.00 -20.52 20.50
N SER A 122 3.40 -21.33 21.48
CA SER A 122 4.32 -20.93 22.54
C SER A 122 5.48 -21.91 22.71
N ASP A 123 6.61 -21.43 23.24
CA ASP A 123 7.75 -22.27 23.58
C ASP A 123 7.71 -22.75 25.06
N SER A 124 8.82 -23.30 25.56
CA SER A 124 8.93 -23.84 26.92
C SER A 124 9.15 -22.78 28.01
N ASN A 125 9.33 -21.51 27.65
CA ASN A 125 9.78 -20.45 28.51
C ASN A 125 8.74 -19.32 28.63
N TYR A 126 8.93 -18.49 29.65
CA TYR A 126 8.14 -17.29 29.99
C TYR A 126 6.65 -17.29 29.62
N ASN A 127 5.91 -18.30 30.07
CA ASN A 127 4.47 -18.31 29.85
C ASN A 127 3.78 -17.22 30.68
N LEU A 128 3.16 -16.25 30.01
CA LEU A 128 2.44 -15.12 30.60
C LEU A 128 0.91 -15.36 30.55
N LEU A 129 0.10 -14.31 30.80
CA LEU A 129 -1.37 -14.42 30.85
C LEU A 129 -2.03 -14.77 29.50
N GLY A 130 -1.29 -14.64 28.39
CA GLY A 130 -1.77 -14.98 27.07
C GLY A 130 -2.65 -13.90 26.48
N PHE A 131 -3.74 -14.29 25.83
CA PHE A 131 -4.69 -13.34 25.26
C PHE A 131 -6.13 -13.67 25.65
N PHE A 132 -6.98 -12.66 25.54
CA PHE A 132 -8.42 -12.81 25.62
C PHE A 132 -9.07 -11.95 24.53
N ALA A 133 -9.79 -12.60 23.62
CA ALA A 133 -10.43 -11.95 22.50
C ALA A 133 -11.89 -12.41 22.34
N PHE A 134 -12.79 -11.47 22.09
CA PHE A 134 -14.16 -11.75 21.67
C PHE A 134 -14.25 -11.82 20.15
N TYR A 135 -15.09 -12.70 19.64
CA TYR A 135 -15.43 -12.72 18.24
C TYR A 135 -16.92 -12.51 18.02
N THR A 136 -17.27 -11.87 16.91
CA THR A 136 -18.65 -11.69 16.45
C THR A 136 -18.77 -12.07 14.98
N ILE A 137 -19.89 -12.69 14.61
CA ILE A 137 -20.20 -13.08 13.24
C ILE A 137 -21.32 -12.17 12.73
N SER A 138 -21.08 -11.47 11.63
CA SER A 138 -22.02 -10.50 11.06
C SER A 138 -22.04 -10.57 9.54
N LEU A 139 -23.18 -10.25 8.91
CA LEU A 139 -23.25 -10.06 7.45
C LEU A 139 -22.65 -8.72 7.02
N CYS A 140 -22.53 -7.76 7.95
CA CYS A 140 -22.09 -6.41 7.64
C CYS A 140 -20.60 -6.17 7.99
N PRO A 141 -19.89 -5.30 7.23
CA PRO A 141 -18.50 -4.92 7.50
C PRO A 141 -18.29 -4.41 8.92
N GLY A 142 -17.21 -4.85 9.56
CA GLY A 142 -16.78 -4.47 10.90
C GLY A 142 -17.82 -4.70 11.99
N ALA A 143 -18.84 -5.53 11.74
CA ALA A 143 -20.05 -5.60 12.58
C ALA A 143 -20.66 -4.21 12.89
N CYS A 144 -20.54 -3.28 11.93
CA CYS A 144 -20.92 -1.86 12.06
C CYS A 144 -20.21 -1.09 13.18
N GLY A 145 -19.05 -1.56 13.63
CA GLY A 145 -18.14 -0.83 14.53
C GLY A 145 -18.74 -0.45 15.89
N GLY A 146 -19.88 -1.04 16.27
CA GLY A 146 -20.67 -0.59 17.43
C GLY A 146 -21.41 0.74 17.23
N HIS A 147 -21.29 1.37 16.07
CA HIS A 147 -21.85 2.69 15.74
C HIS A 147 -22.85 2.63 14.59
N GLY A 148 -23.49 1.49 14.37
CA GLY A 148 -24.53 1.34 13.37
C GLY A 148 -25.35 0.07 13.55
N ARG A 149 -26.43 -0.02 12.77
CA ARG A 149 -27.27 -1.21 12.69
C ARG A 149 -27.01 -1.94 11.38
N CYS A 150 -26.75 -3.25 11.47
CA CYS A 150 -26.61 -4.09 10.29
C CYS A 150 -27.99 -4.39 9.67
N ASP A 151 -28.13 -4.14 8.37
CA ASP A 151 -29.25 -4.61 7.56
C ASP A 151 -28.87 -5.90 6.85
N SER A 152 -29.40 -7.02 7.36
CA SER A 152 -29.13 -8.36 6.86
C SER A 152 -29.62 -8.61 5.43
N SER A 153 -30.53 -7.79 4.90
CA SER A 153 -31.04 -7.96 3.54
C SER A 153 -30.10 -7.39 2.48
N THR A 154 -29.39 -6.31 2.81
CA THR A 154 -28.46 -5.63 1.91
C THR A 154 -26.99 -5.85 2.26
N SER A 155 -26.71 -6.45 3.42
CA SER A 155 -25.37 -6.62 4.00
C SER A 155 -24.63 -5.28 4.21
N LYS A 156 -25.39 -4.22 4.51
CA LYS A 156 -24.87 -2.86 4.71
C LYS A 156 -25.15 -2.36 6.13
N CYS A 157 -24.23 -1.53 6.63
CA CYS A 157 -24.42 -0.84 7.89
C CYS A 157 -25.19 0.48 7.69
N HIS A 158 -26.18 0.68 8.55
CA HIS A 158 -26.86 1.97 8.73
C HIS A 158 -26.22 2.67 9.94
N CYS A 159 -25.36 3.64 9.67
CA CYS A 159 -24.58 4.29 10.72
C CYS A 159 -25.43 5.22 11.60
N HIS A 160 -25.09 5.26 12.88
CA HIS A 160 -25.61 6.24 13.81
C HIS A 160 -25.10 7.64 13.46
N GLN A 161 -25.76 8.68 13.97
CA GLN A 161 -25.39 10.07 13.70
C GLN A 161 -23.93 10.33 14.05
N GLY A 162 -23.19 10.98 13.13
CA GLY A 162 -21.77 11.30 13.30
C GLY A 162 -20.80 10.19 12.89
N TRP A 163 -21.30 9.04 12.40
CA TRP A 163 -20.48 7.92 11.93
C TRP A 163 -20.81 7.54 10.49
N GLY A 164 -19.82 7.06 9.78
CA GLY A 164 -19.88 6.76 8.36
C GLY A 164 -18.85 5.73 7.92
N GLY A 165 -18.76 5.57 6.60
CA GLY A 165 -18.00 4.48 5.99
C GLY A 165 -18.76 3.14 6.04
N PRO A 166 -18.28 2.11 5.30
CA PRO A 166 -18.98 0.83 5.16
C PRO A 166 -19.21 0.05 6.46
N SER A 167 -18.34 0.27 7.45
CA SER A 167 -18.34 -0.35 8.78
C SER A 167 -18.76 0.60 9.91
N CYS A 168 -19.17 1.83 9.61
CA CYS A 168 -19.50 2.86 10.61
C CYS A 168 -18.38 3.17 11.61
N THR A 169 -17.12 2.93 11.25
CA THR A 169 -15.96 3.25 12.09
C THR A 169 -15.33 4.59 11.76
N THR A 170 -15.79 5.26 10.70
CA THR A 170 -15.27 6.58 10.30
C THR A 170 -16.11 7.66 10.96
N PRO A 171 -15.54 8.53 11.82
CA PRO A 171 -16.26 9.69 12.29
C PRO A 171 -16.57 10.61 11.10
N LEU A 172 -17.85 10.89 10.86
CA LEU A 172 -18.28 11.88 9.87
C LEU A 172 -17.82 13.26 10.30
N CYS A 173 -17.81 14.17 9.32
CA CYS A 173 -17.27 15.50 9.43
C CYS A 173 -17.59 16.17 10.78
N THR A 174 -16.55 16.36 11.59
CA THR A 174 -16.65 16.94 12.93
C THR A 174 -16.69 18.47 12.88
N GLN A 175 -17.12 19.15 13.95
CA GLN A 175 -17.05 20.62 14.03
C GLN A 175 -15.61 21.15 13.85
N ALA A 176 -14.59 20.37 14.23
CA ALA A 176 -13.19 20.74 14.05
C ALA A 176 -12.81 20.89 12.56
N CYS A 177 -13.42 20.09 11.68
CA CYS A 177 -13.25 20.23 10.24
C CYS A 177 -13.68 21.63 9.77
N SER A 178 -14.82 22.14 10.25
CA SER A 178 -15.35 23.45 9.81
C SER A 178 -14.44 24.64 10.17
N VAL A 179 -13.49 24.48 11.09
CA VAL A 179 -12.52 25.51 11.45
C VAL A 179 -11.51 25.71 10.32
N ASN A 180 -10.85 24.61 9.91
CA ASN A 180 -9.71 24.62 8.98
C ASN A 180 -9.98 23.89 7.65
N GLY A 181 -11.24 23.60 7.36
CA GLY A 181 -11.67 22.86 6.19
C GLY A 181 -13.17 22.97 5.96
N GLN A 182 -13.65 22.23 4.98
CA GLN A 182 -15.07 22.10 4.65
C GLN A 182 -15.40 20.63 4.41
N CYS A 183 -16.55 20.19 4.89
CA CYS A 183 -17.01 18.84 4.60
C CYS A 183 -17.27 18.68 3.10
N ASP A 184 -16.97 17.52 2.55
CA ASP A 184 -17.46 17.14 1.24
C ASP A 184 -18.99 17.04 1.22
N LYS A 185 -19.60 16.93 0.03
CA LYS A 185 -21.07 16.93 -0.12
C LYS A 185 -21.76 15.80 0.66
N LYS A 186 -21.05 14.71 0.95
CA LYS A 186 -21.56 13.57 1.72
C LYS A 186 -21.36 13.71 3.22
N GLY A 187 -20.55 14.67 3.68
CA GLY A 187 -20.18 14.82 5.08
C GLY A 187 -19.20 13.75 5.59
N GLU A 188 -18.55 13.01 4.70
CA GLU A 188 -17.68 11.88 5.01
C GLU A 188 -16.21 12.28 5.11
N ARG A 189 -15.78 13.30 4.37
CA ARG A 189 -14.38 13.73 4.29
C ARG A 189 -14.25 15.23 4.53
N CYS A 190 -13.22 15.62 5.28
CA CYS A 190 -12.82 17.02 5.42
C CYS A 190 -11.88 17.44 4.28
N LEU A 191 -12.28 18.46 3.51
CA LEU A 191 -11.46 19.14 2.51
C LEU A 191 -10.70 20.28 3.19
N CYS A 192 -9.39 20.13 3.33
CA CYS A 192 -8.58 21.09 4.07
C CYS A 192 -8.33 22.38 3.30
N LYS A 193 -8.30 23.49 4.05
CA LYS A 193 -7.75 24.75 3.55
C LYS A 193 -6.24 24.57 3.31
N PRO A 194 -5.64 25.32 2.36
CA PRO A 194 -4.20 25.29 2.15
C PRO A 194 -3.41 25.47 3.45
N GLY A 195 -2.39 24.63 3.65
CA GLY A 195 -1.55 24.65 4.86
C GLY A 195 -2.07 23.82 6.04
N PHE A 196 -3.19 23.10 5.89
CA PHE A 196 -3.72 22.20 6.89
C PHE A 196 -3.86 20.77 6.36
N VAL A 197 -3.61 19.78 7.21
CA VAL A 197 -3.74 18.35 6.90
C VAL A 197 -4.34 17.58 8.07
N GLY A 198 -4.65 16.31 7.84
CA GLY A 198 -5.27 15.44 8.82
C GLY A 198 -6.73 15.14 8.53
N GLN A 199 -7.27 14.16 9.24
CA GLN A 199 -8.65 13.70 9.09
C GLN A 199 -9.68 14.83 9.22
N ASN A 200 -9.43 15.79 10.11
CA ASN A 200 -10.28 16.95 10.38
C ASN A 200 -9.54 18.28 10.12
N CYS A 201 -8.47 18.27 9.32
CA CYS A 201 -7.64 19.45 9.04
C CYS A 201 -7.10 20.14 10.30
N GLN A 202 -6.81 19.33 11.32
CA GLN A 202 -6.41 19.79 12.64
C GLN A 202 -4.91 20.11 12.75
N LEU A 203 -4.11 19.63 11.80
CA LEU A 203 -2.66 19.83 11.80
C LEU A 203 -2.27 20.97 10.85
N GLY A 204 -1.77 22.07 11.40
CA GLY A 204 -1.19 23.16 10.62
C GLY A 204 0.26 22.86 10.23
N LEU A 205 0.62 23.08 8.96
CA LEU A 205 1.96 22.76 8.45
C LEU A 205 3.00 23.86 8.69
N TYR A 206 2.57 25.07 9.04
CA TYR A 206 3.43 26.27 9.09
C TYR A 206 3.47 26.93 10.47
N ASN A 207 3.18 26.17 11.53
CA ASN A 207 3.28 26.62 12.91
C ASN A 207 3.57 25.44 13.85
N ASP A 208 3.91 25.76 15.10
CA ASP A 208 4.24 24.74 16.11
C ASP A 208 3.03 24.29 16.94
N SER A 209 1.81 24.60 16.49
CA SER A 209 0.61 24.20 17.23
C SER A 209 0.48 22.68 17.22
N GLY A 210 0.37 22.08 18.41
CA GLY A 210 0.31 20.63 18.54
C GLY A 210 1.67 19.92 18.53
N ALA A 211 2.79 20.64 18.67
CA ALA A 211 4.11 20.07 18.83
C ALA A 211 4.17 19.04 19.98
N GLY A 212 4.99 18.00 19.82
CA GLY A 212 5.18 16.93 20.81
C GLY A 212 4.02 15.94 20.95
N LYS A 213 3.05 15.96 20.02
CA LYS A 213 1.90 15.04 20.02
C LYS A 213 1.80 14.24 18.72
N TRP A 214 1.25 13.04 18.81
CA TRP A 214 0.92 12.22 17.65
C TRP A 214 -0.40 12.66 17.02
N TRP A 215 -0.44 12.74 15.69
CA TRP A 215 -1.61 13.14 14.92
C TRP A 215 -1.91 12.12 13.84
N ARG A 216 -3.18 11.73 13.72
CA ARG A 216 -3.66 10.88 12.62
C ARG A 216 -3.86 11.72 11.36
N VAL A 217 -2.98 11.51 10.37
CA VAL A 217 -2.99 12.28 9.12
C VAL A 217 -4.00 11.73 8.10
N SER A 218 -4.03 10.40 7.94
CA SER A 218 -4.95 9.72 7.02
C SER A 218 -5.45 8.43 7.66
N GLU A 219 -6.63 7.98 7.24
CA GLU A 219 -7.17 6.66 7.59
C GLU A 219 -6.76 5.62 6.55
N GLU A 220 -7.07 4.36 6.82
CA GLU A 220 -6.97 3.28 5.84
C GLU A 220 -7.71 3.67 4.55
N ASN A 221 -7.02 3.53 3.43
CA ASN A 221 -7.56 3.84 2.12
C ASN A 221 -7.48 2.56 1.27
N PRO A 222 -8.58 2.16 0.59
CA PRO A 222 -8.57 0.99 -0.29
C PRO A 222 -7.49 1.01 -1.37
N TYR A 223 -7.05 2.20 -1.78
CA TYR A 223 -5.98 2.40 -2.76
C TYR A 223 -4.57 2.29 -2.18
N THR A 224 -4.43 2.21 -0.85
CA THR A 224 -3.16 2.01 -0.16
C THR A 224 -3.28 0.83 0.80
N PRO A 225 -3.03 -0.40 0.32
CA PRO A 225 -3.13 -1.57 1.16
C PRO A 225 -2.18 -1.48 2.36
N PRO A 226 -2.59 -2.00 3.53
CA PRO A 226 -1.74 -2.12 4.70
C PRO A 226 -0.42 -2.81 4.35
N ARG A 227 0.68 -2.28 4.88
CA ARG A 227 2.03 -2.75 4.55
C ARG A 227 3.00 -2.49 5.69
N THR A 228 4.00 -3.35 5.80
CA THR A 228 5.19 -3.15 6.64
C THR A 228 6.45 -3.17 5.79
N GLY A 229 7.55 -2.62 6.30
CA GLY A 229 8.84 -2.64 5.60
C GLY A 229 8.86 -1.87 4.27
N SER A 230 7.89 -1.01 4.00
CA SER A 230 7.96 -0.05 2.88
C SER A 230 8.93 1.07 3.21
N ALA A 231 9.64 1.60 2.22
CA ALA A 231 10.50 2.78 2.40
C ALA A 231 10.06 3.91 1.49
N GLY A 232 10.27 5.14 1.96
CA GLY A 232 9.76 6.33 1.30
C GLY A 232 10.51 7.59 1.68
N VAL A 233 10.26 8.64 0.92
CA VAL A 233 10.91 9.94 1.07
C VAL A 233 9.87 11.06 1.01
N TYR A 234 10.06 12.09 1.83
CA TYR A 234 9.31 13.34 1.73
C TYR A 234 10.08 14.35 0.87
N LEU A 235 9.37 14.97 -0.06
CA LEU A 235 9.92 15.98 -0.96
C LEU A 235 9.24 17.32 -0.71
N SER A 236 9.99 18.25 -0.14
CA SER A 236 9.53 19.62 0.12
C SER A 236 9.13 20.35 -1.16
N SER A 237 9.83 20.12 -2.27
CA SER A 237 9.57 20.75 -3.57
C SER A 237 8.18 20.45 -4.14
N THR A 238 7.61 19.28 -3.81
CA THR A 238 6.29 18.86 -4.26
C THR A 238 5.25 18.81 -3.13
N GLY A 239 5.68 19.05 -1.89
CA GLY A 239 4.84 18.92 -0.69
C GLY A 239 4.27 17.51 -0.54
N ALA A 240 5.02 16.47 -0.89
CA ALA A 240 4.51 15.11 -0.96
C ALA A 240 5.47 14.06 -0.44
N MET A 241 4.91 12.97 0.09
CA MET A 241 5.64 11.76 0.47
C MET A 241 5.45 10.69 -0.61
N TYR A 242 6.54 10.08 -1.04
CA TYR A 242 6.57 8.94 -1.96
C TYR A 242 6.94 7.70 -1.16
N LEU A 243 6.23 6.59 -1.37
CA LEU A 243 6.42 5.34 -0.64
C LEU A 243 6.42 4.18 -1.63
N PHE A 244 7.46 3.34 -1.58
CA PHE A 244 7.63 2.22 -2.47
C PHE A 244 7.59 0.89 -1.70
N GLY A 245 6.97 -0.11 -2.33
CA GLY A 245 6.97 -1.50 -1.91
C GLY A 245 6.39 -1.74 -0.51
N GLY A 246 6.92 -2.75 0.18
CA GLY A 246 6.47 -3.25 1.48
C GLY A 246 5.99 -4.70 1.42
N PHE A 247 5.46 -5.18 2.54
CA PHE A 247 4.93 -6.53 2.71
C PHE A 247 3.55 -6.46 3.39
N ASP A 248 2.55 -7.12 2.81
CA ASP A 248 1.16 -7.14 3.30
C ASP A 248 0.84 -8.38 4.16
N LEU A 249 1.87 -9.01 4.73
CA LEU A 249 1.84 -10.31 5.41
C LEU A 249 1.65 -11.54 4.52
N ASN A 250 1.36 -11.34 3.24
CA ASN A 250 1.09 -12.44 2.30
C ASN A 250 2.01 -12.39 1.08
N ARG A 251 2.37 -11.20 0.61
CA ARG A 251 3.24 -10.97 -0.54
C ARG A 251 4.00 -9.65 -0.43
N ALA A 252 5.13 -9.58 -1.13
CA ALA A 252 5.82 -8.33 -1.35
C ALA A 252 5.02 -7.42 -2.30
N LEU A 253 5.13 -6.11 -2.09
CA LEU A 253 4.48 -5.08 -2.89
C LEU A 253 5.52 -4.39 -3.77
N GLY A 254 5.10 -3.95 -4.96
CA GLY A 254 5.95 -3.24 -5.94
C GLY A 254 5.33 -1.96 -6.47
N ASP A 255 4.30 -1.46 -5.80
CA ASP A 255 3.65 -0.19 -6.13
C ASP A 255 4.44 1.00 -5.57
N LEU A 256 4.42 2.12 -6.31
CA LEU A 256 4.86 3.42 -5.81
C LEU A 256 3.62 4.26 -5.52
N ILE A 257 3.37 4.57 -4.26
CA ILE A 257 2.23 5.39 -3.86
C ILE A 257 2.71 6.73 -3.35
N LYS A 258 1.88 7.77 -3.52
CA LYS A 258 2.22 9.14 -3.10
C LYS A 258 1.13 9.67 -2.19
N TYR A 259 1.52 10.30 -1.09
CA TYR A 259 0.65 11.12 -0.29
C TYR A 259 0.94 12.60 -0.55
N ASN A 260 -0.07 13.33 -1.00
CA ASN A 260 0.04 14.75 -1.30
C ASN A 260 -0.52 15.55 -0.11
N PHE A 261 0.36 16.29 0.57
CA PHE A 261 -0.03 17.06 1.76
C PHE A 261 -0.84 18.32 1.39
N THR A 262 -0.71 18.83 0.17
CA THR A 262 -1.53 19.97 -0.28
C THR A 262 -2.97 19.54 -0.52
N SER A 263 -3.20 18.37 -1.12
CA SER A 263 -4.56 17.85 -1.37
C SER A 263 -5.10 16.97 -0.23
N ASN A 264 -4.28 16.64 0.77
CA ASN A 264 -4.60 15.75 1.90
C ASN A 264 -5.08 14.35 1.44
N GLN A 265 -4.48 13.80 0.37
CA GLN A 265 -4.92 12.54 -0.24
C GLN A 265 -3.78 11.62 -0.66
N TRP A 266 -4.07 10.32 -0.58
CA TRP A 266 -3.30 9.28 -1.23
C TRP A 266 -3.64 9.24 -2.72
N GLU A 267 -2.62 9.22 -3.55
CA GLU A 267 -2.65 9.00 -4.98
C GLU A 267 -1.94 7.66 -5.23
N SER A 268 -2.69 6.63 -5.62
CA SER A 268 -2.08 5.37 -6.07
C SER A 268 -1.45 5.59 -7.43
N ARG A 269 -0.19 5.20 -7.58
CA ARG A 269 0.46 5.10 -8.89
C ARG A 269 0.68 3.64 -9.17
N SER A 270 -0.36 3.00 -9.70
CA SER A 270 -0.17 1.75 -10.41
C SER A 270 0.59 2.11 -11.68
N TYR A 271 1.85 1.68 -11.78
CA TYR A 271 2.49 1.57 -13.09
C TYR A 271 1.72 0.50 -13.85
N GLY A 272 0.66 0.91 -14.54
CA GLY A 272 0.04 0.12 -15.59
C GLY A 272 1.13 -0.13 -16.61
N HIS A 273 1.69 -1.35 -16.58
CA HIS A 273 2.54 -1.91 -17.62
C HIS A 273 3.60 -0.99 -18.23
N SER A 274 4.27 -0.14 -17.44
CA SER A 274 5.61 0.30 -17.87
C SER A 274 6.44 -0.98 -17.95
N PRO A 275 7.08 -1.27 -19.10
CA PRO A 275 7.77 -2.54 -19.29
C PRO A 275 8.67 -2.77 -18.08
N VAL A 276 8.57 -3.98 -17.52
CA VAL A 276 9.24 -4.53 -16.33
C VAL A 276 10.79 -4.44 -16.41
N THR A 277 11.33 -3.69 -17.37
CA THR A 277 12.74 -3.68 -17.76
C THR A 277 13.58 -2.61 -17.08
N THR A 278 13.00 -1.63 -16.36
CA THR A 278 13.78 -0.49 -15.80
C THR A 278 13.60 -0.19 -14.31
N GLY A 279 12.54 -0.69 -13.66
CA GLY A 279 12.25 -0.44 -12.24
C GLY A 279 12.45 -1.66 -11.34
N PRO A 280 12.57 -1.47 -10.01
CA PRO A 280 12.66 -2.56 -9.05
C PRO A 280 11.40 -3.42 -9.04
N ARG A 281 11.60 -4.74 -8.91
CA ARG A 281 10.55 -5.68 -8.50
C ARG A 281 10.03 -5.41 -7.09
N GLU A 282 8.90 -6.03 -6.79
CA GLU A 282 8.30 -6.09 -5.46
C GLU A 282 9.32 -6.44 -4.37
N ARG A 283 9.31 -5.66 -3.29
CA ARG A 283 10.30 -5.79 -2.20
C ARG A 283 9.85 -5.14 -0.91
N ALA A 284 10.39 -5.63 0.20
CA ALA A 284 10.19 -5.06 1.54
C ALA A 284 11.53 -4.89 2.28
N PHE A 285 11.51 -4.12 3.36
CA PHE A 285 12.66 -3.84 4.23
C PHE A 285 13.88 -3.28 3.48
N HIS A 286 13.65 -2.54 2.40
CA HIS A 286 14.68 -1.78 1.69
C HIS A 286 14.85 -0.40 2.32
N SER A 287 15.83 0.37 1.86
CA SER A 287 15.96 1.79 2.20
C SER A 287 15.61 2.68 1.01
N ALA A 288 15.19 3.92 1.30
CA ALA A 288 14.95 4.94 0.30
C ALA A 288 15.54 6.28 0.79
N THR A 289 16.28 6.97 -0.09
CA THR A 289 16.89 8.28 0.20
C THR A 289 16.76 9.24 -0.99
N VAL A 290 16.87 10.55 -0.76
CA VAL A 290 16.88 11.54 -1.84
C VAL A 290 18.28 12.00 -2.14
N ILE A 291 18.71 11.91 -3.40
CA ILE A 291 19.97 12.45 -3.90
C ILE A 291 19.68 13.24 -5.17
N GLY A 292 19.90 14.56 -5.15
CA GLY A 292 19.52 15.44 -6.25
C GLY A 292 18.01 15.35 -6.57
N ASN A 293 17.69 15.12 -7.84
CA ASN A 293 16.33 14.89 -8.33
C ASN A 293 15.93 13.40 -8.33
N TYR A 294 16.58 12.54 -7.55
CA TYR A 294 16.31 11.11 -7.52
C TYR A 294 15.92 10.62 -6.14
N MET A 295 14.91 9.75 -6.11
CA MET A 295 14.73 8.80 -5.02
C MET A 295 15.58 7.57 -5.34
N VAL A 296 16.50 7.25 -4.44
CA VAL A 296 17.39 6.10 -4.54
C VAL A 296 16.86 5.00 -3.63
N VAL A 297 16.57 3.84 -4.20
CA VAL A 297 16.12 2.65 -3.48
C VAL A 297 17.23 1.61 -3.50
N TYR A 298 17.60 1.09 -2.33
CA TYR A 298 18.66 0.10 -2.21
C TYR A 298 18.23 -1.15 -1.44
N GLY A 299 18.60 -2.30 -2.02
CA GLY A 299 18.45 -3.61 -1.40
C GLY A 299 17.00 -4.00 -1.14
N GLY A 300 16.78 -4.69 -0.02
CA GLY A 300 15.48 -5.22 0.37
C GLY A 300 15.37 -6.73 0.21
N ASN A 301 14.35 -7.28 0.85
CA ASN A 301 13.91 -8.65 0.71
C ASN A 301 13.00 -8.73 -0.52
N VAL A 302 13.36 -9.61 -1.45
CA VAL A 302 12.64 -9.85 -2.71
C VAL A 302 12.07 -11.27 -2.67
N HIS A 303 10.95 -11.48 -3.34
CA HIS A 303 10.29 -12.77 -3.37
C HIS A 303 10.09 -13.25 -4.82
N ILE A 304 11.05 -13.98 -5.38
CA ILE A 304 10.97 -14.48 -6.77
C ILE A 304 10.40 -15.91 -6.78
N HIS A 305 9.09 -16.04 -6.97
CA HIS A 305 8.48 -17.33 -7.27
C HIS A 305 8.73 -17.70 -8.74
N PHE A 306 9.91 -18.23 -9.10
CA PHE A 306 9.93 -19.29 -10.13
C PHE A 306 11.24 -20.07 -10.31
N HIS A 307 12.44 -19.58 -9.99
CA HIS A 307 13.66 -20.39 -10.19
C HIS A 307 14.83 -20.09 -9.24
N GLU A 308 14.88 -18.92 -8.59
CA GLU A 308 15.90 -18.57 -7.59
C GLU A 308 15.27 -17.78 -6.45
N GLU A 309 15.30 -18.30 -5.22
CA GLU A 309 14.86 -17.59 -4.03
C GLU A 309 15.91 -16.53 -3.62
N LYS A 310 15.92 -15.38 -4.30
CA LYS A 310 16.77 -14.24 -3.91
C LYS A 310 16.16 -13.50 -2.70
N CYS A 311 16.56 -13.89 -1.50
CA CYS A 311 16.03 -13.32 -0.25
C CYS A 311 16.62 -11.94 0.14
N TYR A 312 17.67 -11.48 -0.53
CA TYR A 312 18.30 -10.20 -0.29
C TYR A 312 18.89 -9.65 -1.58
N ASP A 313 18.54 -8.40 -1.89
CA ASP A 313 18.95 -7.74 -3.13
C ASP A 313 20.14 -6.81 -2.91
N GLU A 314 20.99 -6.70 -3.92
CA GLU A 314 22.14 -5.80 -3.98
C GLU A 314 21.95 -4.67 -4.98
N GLU A 315 20.86 -4.69 -5.75
CA GLU A 315 20.61 -3.67 -6.75
C GLU A 315 20.24 -2.32 -6.13
N ILE A 316 20.71 -1.25 -6.79
CA ILE A 316 20.36 0.14 -6.52
C ILE A 316 19.49 0.63 -7.68
N PHE A 317 18.36 1.24 -7.33
CA PHE A 317 17.41 1.76 -8.30
C PHE A 317 17.25 3.27 -8.14
N PHE A 318 17.13 3.95 -9.26
CA PHE A 318 17.02 5.41 -9.32
C PHE A 318 15.66 5.79 -9.91
N TYR A 319 14.80 6.38 -9.09
CA TYR A 319 13.55 6.95 -9.55
C TYR A 319 13.70 8.45 -9.70
N HIS A 320 13.61 8.94 -10.93
CA HIS A 320 13.74 10.35 -11.21
C HIS A 320 12.46 11.10 -10.79
N LEU A 321 12.59 12.07 -9.90
CA LEU A 321 11.50 12.81 -9.26
C LEU A 321 10.91 13.95 -10.08
N GLY A 322 11.62 14.48 -11.09
CA GLY A 322 11.05 15.45 -12.06
C GLY A 322 10.37 14.79 -13.27
N CYS A 323 11.02 13.79 -13.86
CA CYS A 323 10.52 13.03 -15.01
C CYS A 323 9.60 11.86 -14.65
N HIS A 324 9.55 11.48 -13.38
CA HIS A 324 8.67 10.47 -12.84
C HIS A 324 8.78 9.09 -13.50
N GLN A 325 10.01 8.65 -13.65
CA GLN A 325 10.36 7.37 -14.25
C GLN A 325 11.52 6.71 -13.53
N TRP A 326 11.53 5.38 -13.55
CA TRP A 326 12.70 4.60 -13.17
C TRP A 326 13.77 4.73 -14.25
N VAL A 327 15.00 5.00 -13.82
CA VAL A 327 16.17 5.09 -14.69
C VAL A 327 17.01 3.84 -14.48
N SER A 328 17.23 3.09 -15.56
CA SER A 328 18.03 1.87 -15.51
C SER A 328 19.51 2.23 -15.35
N ALA A 329 20.05 1.99 -14.17
CA ALA A 329 21.48 1.89 -13.99
C ALA A 329 21.89 0.44 -14.30
N LYS A 330 22.15 0.10 -15.58
CA LYS A 330 22.82 -1.17 -15.94
C LYS A 330 24.30 -1.17 -15.53
N GLU A 331 24.65 -0.48 -14.46
CA GLU A 331 26.00 -0.52 -13.91
C GLU A 331 26.03 -1.69 -12.93
N LYS A 332 26.75 -2.75 -13.30
CA LYS A 332 27.17 -3.76 -12.31
C LYS A 332 27.91 -3.00 -11.21
N LEU A 333 27.40 -3.07 -9.99
CA LEU A 333 28.13 -2.60 -8.82
C LEU A 333 29.49 -3.30 -8.82
N SER A 334 30.56 -2.54 -9.06
CA SER A 334 31.92 -3.06 -9.08
C SER A 334 32.50 -2.94 -7.68
N GLY A 335 32.85 -4.08 -7.08
CA GLY A 335 33.48 -4.17 -5.78
C GLY A 335 33.01 -5.39 -4.99
N ASP A 336 33.95 -6.19 -4.47
CA ASP A 336 33.68 -7.41 -3.70
C ASP A 336 32.96 -7.19 -2.36
N ALA A 337 32.78 -5.93 -1.95
CA ALA A 337 32.40 -5.56 -0.58
C ALA A 337 30.89 -5.60 -0.29
N VAL A 338 30.02 -5.65 -1.30
CA VAL A 338 28.58 -5.45 -1.09
C VAL A 338 27.78 -6.65 -1.58
N ARG A 339 27.40 -7.51 -0.63
CA ARG A 339 26.35 -8.51 -0.82
C ARG A 339 24.98 -7.88 -0.58
N GLY A 340 23.95 -8.41 -1.24
CA GLY A 340 22.59 -7.95 -1.05
C GLY A 340 22.15 -7.97 0.42
N ARG A 341 21.35 -6.97 0.83
CA ARG A 341 20.91 -6.82 2.23
C ARG A 341 19.54 -6.17 2.36
N TYR A 342 18.85 -6.45 3.46
CA TYR A 342 17.61 -5.79 3.86
C TYR A 342 17.64 -5.39 5.34
N SER A 343 16.65 -4.63 5.82
CA SER A 343 16.57 -4.09 7.18
C SER A 343 17.81 -3.29 7.59
N HIS A 344 18.39 -2.55 6.65
CA HIS A 344 19.52 -1.66 6.87
C HIS A 344 19.05 -0.20 6.96
N VAL A 345 19.91 0.69 7.45
CA VAL A 345 19.69 2.14 7.37
C VAL A 345 20.55 2.74 6.27
N ALA A 346 20.03 3.74 5.58
CA ALA A 346 20.78 4.50 4.58
C ALA A 346 20.70 6.00 4.85
N ALA A 347 21.79 6.71 4.55
CA ALA A 347 21.90 8.16 4.68
C ALA A 347 22.75 8.72 3.53
N VAL A 348 22.61 10.02 3.26
CA VAL A 348 23.31 10.68 2.16
C VAL A 348 24.36 11.63 2.73
N MET A 349 25.60 11.50 2.26
CA MET A 349 26.72 12.38 2.57
C MET A 349 27.03 13.26 1.36
N GLU A 350 26.99 14.58 1.58
CA GLU A 350 27.33 15.63 0.59
C GLU A 350 26.57 15.53 -0.74
N GLY A 351 25.37 14.92 -0.77
CA GLY A 351 24.59 14.79 -2.01
C GLY A 351 25.21 13.90 -3.09
N ARG A 352 26.26 13.13 -2.76
CA ARG A 352 27.04 12.34 -3.74
C ARG A 352 27.37 10.93 -3.27
N VAL A 353 27.24 10.65 -1.97
CA VAL A 353 27.60 9.35 -1.40
C VAL A 353 26.43 8.81 -0.59
N LEU A 354 25.96 7.62 -0.94
CA LEU A 354 25.01 6.84 -0.15
C LEU A 354 25.78 6.01 0.88
N LEU A 355 25.59 6.30 2.16
CA LEU A 355 26.08 5.51 3.27
C LEU A 355 25.03 4.47 3.66
N VAL A 356 25.43 3.22 3.86
CA VAL A 356 24.55 2.14 4.32
C VAL A 356 25.18 1.43 5.51
N ALA A 357 24.43 1.32 6.61
CA ALA A 357 24.89 0.67 7.83
C ALA A 357 24.00 -0.53 8.20
N GLY A 358 24.66 -1.61 8.61
CA GLY A 358 24.02 -2.81 9.14
C GLY A 358 23.12 -3.55 8.14
N GLY A 359 22.08 -4.21 8.66
CA GLY A 359 21.14 -5.02 7.91
C GLY A 359 21.42 -6.53 7.99
N TYR A 360 20.73 -7.29 7.14
CA TYR A 360 20.80 -8.75 7.11
C TYR A 360 21.07 -9.26 5.70
N SER A 361 22.01 -10.20 5.57
CA SER A 361 22.36 -10.88 4.32
C SER A 361 22.68 -12.37 4.56
N GLY A 362 21.79 -13.06 5.28
CA GLY A 362 22.03 -14.41 5.84
C GLY A 362 22.72 -14.41 7.21
N ILE A 363 23.36 -13.29 7.57
CA ILE A 363 23.84 -12.97 8.92
C ILE A 363 23.53 -11.51 9.22
N ALA A 364 23.40 -11.16 10.51
CA ALA A 364 23.34 -9.78 10.95
C ALA A 364 24.67 -9.06 10.63
N ARG A 365 24.57 -7.84 10.10
CA ARG A 365 25.70 -7.03 9.69
C ARG A 365 25.89 -5.85 10.64
N GLY A 366 27.16 -5.52 10.89
CA GLY A 366 27.57 -4.33 11.67
C GLY A 366 28.54 -3.42 10.89
N ASP A 367 28.63 -3.59 9.57
CA ASP A 367 29.47 -2.79 8.69
C ASP A 367 28.80 -1.48 8.27
N LEU A 368 29.63 -0.51 7.87
CA LEU A 368 29.24 0.73 7.21
C LEU A 368 29.90 0.72 5.82
N VAL A 369 29.09 0.77 4.77
CA VAL A 369 29.55 0.82 3.39
C VAL A 369 29.13 2.13 2.75
N ALA A 370 29.89 2.57 1.75
CA ALA A 370 29.64 3.80 1.01
C ALA A 370 29.55 3.49 -0.49
N TYR A 371 28.51 4.01 -1.13
CA TYR A 371 28.34 3.97 -2.58
C TYR A 371 28.36 5.39 -3.13
N LYS A 372 29.37 5.69 -3.96
CA LYS A 372 29.42 6.96 -4.69
C LYS A 372 28.47 6.87 -5.87
N VAL A 373 27.45 7.71 -5.90
CA VAL A 373 26.43 7.63 -6.96
C VAL A 373 26.99 8.11 -8.30
N PRO A 374 26.41 7.65 -9.42
CA PRO A 374 26.78 8.15 -10.74
C PRO A 374 26.60 9.66 -10.87
N LEU A 375 27.36 10.29 -11.77
CA LEU A 375 27.35 11.75 -11.97
C LEU A 375 25.96 12.31 -12.30
N PHE A 376 25.16 11.57 -13.07
CA PHE A 376 23.79 11.98 -13.41
C PHE A 376 22.84 12.02 -12.20
N VAL A 377 23.17 11.33 -11.11
CA VAL A 377 22.41 11.34 -9.85
C VAL A 377 22.96 12.40 -8.90
N SER A 378 24.29 12.55 -8.86
CA SER A 378 24.94 13.55 -8.04
C SER A 378 24.57 14.94 -8.52
N SER A 379 23.97 15.76 -7.67
CA SER A 379 23.66 17.15 -7.98
C SER A 379 23.90 17.99 -6.74
N ASP A 380 24.70 19.05 -6.90
CA ASP A 380 24.60 20.22 -6.05
C ASP A 380 23.43 21.06 -6.56
N GLN A 381 22.65 21.64 -5.65
CA GLN A 381 21.41 22.38 -5.96
C GLN A 381 21.62 23.68 -6.78
N GLY A 382 22.85 23.97 -7.24
CA GLY A 382 23.26 25.28 -7.73
C GLY A 382 23.37 25.48 -9.25
N ASP A 383 23.63 24.45 -10.06
CA ASP A 383 23.83 24.65 -11.51
C ASP A 383 23.42 23.42 -12.33
N ARG A 384 22.26 23.50 -12.99
CA ARG A 384 21.64 22.39 -13.74
C ARG A 384 22.24 22.21 -15.13
N ASP A 385 22.67 23.30 -15.76
CA ASP A 385 23.37 23.26 -17.05
C ASP A 385 24.74 22.59 -16.92
N ALA A 386 25.39 22.74 -15.75
CA ALA A 386 26.67 22.08 -15.45
C ALA A 386 26.56 20.54 -15.50
N VAL A 387 25.47 19.95 -15.00
CA VAL A 387 25.35 18.48 -14.90
C VAL A 387 25.28 17.80 -16.27
N CYS A 388 24.51 18.36 -17.22
CA CYS A 388 24.48 17.82 -18.59
C CYS A 388 25.83 18.09 -19.29
N ALA A 389 26.42 19.27 -19.10
CA ALA A 389 27.70 19.64 -19.72
C ALA A 389 28.88 18.76 -19.25
N GLU A 390 28.80 18.16 -18.06
CA GLU A 390 29.80 17.20 -17.55
C GLU A 390 29.80 15.84 -18.29
N ALA A 391 28.75 15.52 -19.05
CA ALA A 391 28.71 14.28 -19.82
C ALA A 391 29.60 14.36 -21.07
N VAL A 392 30.61 13.49 -21.11
CA VAL A 392 31.63 13.45 -22.19
C VAL A 392 31.16 12.75 -23.46
N ASP A 393 30.12 11.92 -23.37
CA ASP A 393 29.57 11.15 -24.48
C ASP A 393 28.04 11.03 -24.42
N GLU A 394 27.44 10.61 -25.54
CA GLU A 394 26.00 10.45 -25.70
C GLU A 394 25.40 9.44 -24.71
N ASN A 395 26.10 8.34 -24.43
CA ASN A 395 25.59 7.29 -23.55
C ASN A 395 25.51 7.78 -22.09
N MET A 396 26.48 8.54 -21.62
CA MET A 396 26.46 9.17 -20.31
C MET A 396 25.40 10.28 -20.23
N CYS A 397 25.26 11.07 -21.30
CA CYS A 397 24.25 12.12 -21.40
C CYS A 397 22.83 11.57 -21.25
N LEU A 398 22.49 10.54 -22.03
CA LEU A 398 21.14 9.96 -22.10
C LEU A 398 20.75 9.13 -20.86
N LYS A 399 21.67 8.88 -19.92
CA LYS A 399 21.34 8.31 -18.59
C LYS A 399 20.61 9.31 -17.69
N ASN A 400 20.85 10.62 -17.88
CA ASN A 400 20.04 11.64 -17.24
C ASN A 400 18.83 11.95 -18.14
N PRO A 401 17.60 11.63 -17.75
CA PRO A 401 16.44 11.93 -18.58
C PRO A 401 16.22 13.44 -18.79
N GLU A 402 16.82 14.32 -18.00
CA GLU A 402 16.75 15.77 -18.22
C GLU A 402 17.68 16.29 -19.33
N CYS A 403 18.64 15.48 -19.80
CA CYS A 403 19.65 15.89 -20.77
C CYS A 403 19.38 15.29 -22.16
N SER A 404 19.66 16.07 -23.22
CA SER A 404 19.63 15.66 -24.62
C SER A 404 21.01 15.78 -25.26
N TRP A 405 21.33 14.86 -26.16
CA TRP A 405 22.53 14.93 -26.99
C TRP A 405 22.26 15.71 -28.28
N CYS A 406 23.02 16.79 -28.50
CA CYS A 406 22.79 17.78 -29.56
C CYS A 406 24.13 18.22 -30.15
N GLU A 407 24.30 18.11 -31.47
CA GLU A 407 25.48 18.67 -32.17
C GLU A 407 26.83 18.24 -31.54
N GLY A 408 26.89 17.00 -31.04
CA GLY A 408 28.09 16.46 -30.38
C GLY A 408 28.36 16.97 -28.96
N ARG A 409 27.36 17.58 -28.30
CA ARG A 409 27.43 17.99 -26.88
C ARG A 409 26.16 17.61 -26.13
N CYS A 410 26.31 17.32 -24.85
CA CYS A 410 25.17 17.12 -23.96
C CYS A 410 24.68 18.46 -23.40
N ARG A 411 23.36 18.69 -23.45
CA ARG A 411 22.70 19.92 -22.96
C ARG A 411 21.36 19.58 -22.30
N GLU A 412 20.80 20.48 -21.50
CA GLU A 412 19.44 20.30 -20.99
C GLU A 412 18.42 20.25 -22.15
N TYR A 413 17.43 19.37 -22.05
CA TYR A 413 16.33 19.34 -23.02
C TYR A 413 15.51 20.63 -22.93
N GLN A 414 15.36 21.32 -24.07
CA GLN A 414 14.48 22.48 -24.20
C GLN A 414 13.42 22.20 -25.27
N PRO A 415 12.12 22.47 -25.00
CA PRO A 415 11.03 22.23 -25.95
C PRO A 415 11.18 22.98 -27.29
N THR A 416 11.93 24.08 -27.30
CA THR A 416 12.17 24.94 -28.47
C THR A 416 13.37 24.53 -29.30
N ASN A 417 14.17 23.56 -28.86
CA ASN A 417 15.38 23.12 -29.57
C ASN A 417 15.08 21.96 -30.53
N PRO A 418 15.82 21.86 -31.66
CA PRO A 418 15.62 20.83 -32.69
C PRO A 418 16.11 19.43 -32.27
N CYS A 419 16.58 19.25 -31.03
CA CYS A 419 17.05 17.97 -30.55
C CYS A 419 15.88 17.08 -30.12
N GLY A 420 15.99 15.78 -30.38
CA GLY A 420 14.99 14.80 -29.95
C GLY A 420 14.76 14.83 -28.43
N SER A 421 13.50 14.68 -28.05
CA SER A 421 13.10 14.44 -26.65
C SER A 421 13.70 13.13 -26.14
N THR A 422 14.23 13.15 -24.93
CA THR A 422 14.82 11.98 -24.24
C THR A 422 13.79 11.17 -23.45
N GLY A 423 12.50 11.53 -23.55
CA GLY A 423 11.42 10.83 -22.87
C GLY A 423 11.17 11.29 -21.43
N CYS A 424 11.75 12.40 -20.97
CA CYS A 424 11.32 13.08 -19.75
C CYS A 424 10.04 13.88 -19.98
N LEU A 425 8.89 13.20 -20.01
CA LEU A 425 7.60 13.84 -20.30
C LEU A 425 6.96 14.52 -19.07
N GLY A 426 7.70 14.63 -17.95
CA GLY A 426 7.24 15.28 -16.73
C GLY A 426 5.89 14.75 -16.24
N LEU A 427 4.90 15.65 -16.08
CA LEU A 427 3.57 15.25 -15.60
C LEU A 427 2.91 14.22 -16.53
N ALA A 428 3.12 14.29 -17.84
CA ALA A 428 2.43 13.41 -18.79
C ALA A 428 2.72 11.92 -18.54
N ARG A 429 3.94 11.56 -18.11
CA ARG A 429 4.25 10.17 -17.70
C ARG A 429 3.38 9.64 -16.57
N PHE A 430 2.76 10.51 -15.78
CA PHE A 430 1.94 10.14 -14.65
C PHE A 430 0.44 10.13 -14.90
N LEU A 431 0.00 10.73 -16.00
CA LEU A 431 -1.41 10.77 -16.33
C LEU A 431 -1.74 9.40 -16.91
N SER A 432 -2.05 8.43 -16.04
CA SER A 432 -2.20 7.01 -16.36
C SER A 432 -3.58 6.63 -16.89
N ASP A 433 -4.42 7.62 -17.15
CA ASP A 433 -5.71 7.43 -17.81
C ASP A 433 -6.00 8.57 -18.77
N CYS A 434 -6.79 8.25 -19.78
CA CYS A 434 -7.11 9.16 -20.87
C CYS A 434 -7.78 10.46 -20.38
N GLN A 435 -8.67 10.38 -19.37
CA GLN A 435 -9.38 11.57 -18.88
C GLN A 435 -8.41 12.50 -18.16
N SER A 436 -7.60 11.98 -17.25
CA SER A 436 -6.56 12.75 -16.57
C SER A 436 -5.58 13.35 -17.57
N CYS A 437 -5.12 12.58 -18.56
CA CYS A 437 -4.21 13.07 -19.61
C CYS A 437 -4.72 14.36 -20.28
N LEU A 438 -5.99 14.35 -20.66
CA LEU A 438 -6.58 15.46 -21.41
C LEU A 438 -7.07 16.61 -20.53
N VAL A 439 -7.45 16.36 -19.27
CA VAL A 439 -7.80 17.44 -18.32
C VAL A 439 -6.58 18.32 -18.01
N PHE A 440 -5.39 17.74 -17.95
CA PHE A 440 -4.15 18.49 -17.68
C PHE A 440 -3.46 19.01 -18.95
N SER A 441 -3.99 18.70 -20.14
CA SER A 441 -3.53 19.23 -21.42
C SER A 441 -3.72 20.75 -21.50
N GLY A 442 -2.68 21.50 -21.92
CA GLY A 442 -2.77 22.95 -22.09
C GLY A 442 -2.78 23.77 -20.79
N THR A 443 -2.51 23.17 -19.63
CA THR A 443 -2.40 23.91 -18.36
C THR A 443 -1.09 24.70 -18.29
N PRO A 444 -1.11 26.02 -17.98
CA PRO A 444 0.09 26.85 -18.05
C PRO A 444 1.09 26.62 -16.90
N ALA A 445 2.37 26.51 -17.30
CA ALA A 445 3.65 26.83 -16.64
C ALA A 445 3.95 26.45 -15.17
N SER A 446 3.01 25.92 -14.37
CA SER A 446 3.32 25.46 -13.00
C SER A 446 3.90 24.04 -12.95
N LEU A 447 3.91 23.33 -14.08
CA LEU A 447 4.48 21.99 -14.24
C LEU A 447 5.75 22.10 -15.09
N ALA A 448 6.90 22.07 -14.43
CA ALA A 448 8.18 22.18 -15.10
C ALA A 448 8.34 21.04 -16.15
N ARG A 449 8.63 21.43 -17.40
CA ARG A 449 9.20 20.61 -18.49
C ARG A 449 8.26 19.83 -19.43
N ALA A 450 6.96 20.15 -19.47
CA ALA A 450 6.14 19.81 -20.65
C ALA A 450 5.07 20.89 -20.95
N PRO A 451 5.45 22.10 -21.39
CA PRO A 451 4.49 23.06 -21.89
C PRO A 451 3.92 22.56 -23.24
N GLY A 452 2.62 22.23 -23.29
CA GLY A 452 1.97 21.85 -24.54
C GLY A 452 0.62 21.16 -24.36
N GLU A 453 -0.04 20.89 -25.48
CA GLU A 453 -1.18 19.97 -25.50
C GLU A 453 -0.70 18.53 -25.41
N PHE A 454 -1.35 17.73 -24.57
CA PHE A 454 -1.17 16.29 -24.45
C PHE A 454 -2.25 15.53 -25.22
N GLY A 455 -1.92 14.32 -25.63
CA GLY A 455 -2.87 13.33 -26.12
C GLY A 455 -2.58 11.94 -25.54
N TRP A 456 -3.62 11.12 -25.52
CA TRP A 456 -3.59 9.77 -25.00
C TRP A 456 -3.38 8.76 -26.12
N CYS A 457 -2.30 7.99 -26.04
CA CYS A 457 -2.06 6.84 -26.89
C CYS A 457 -2.79 5.63 -26.33
N VAL A 458 -3.85 5.18 -27.02
CA VAL A 458 -4.68 4.04 -26.56
C VAL A 458 -3.86 2.74 -26.53
N GLN A 459 -2.98 2.54 -27.51
CA GLN A 459 -2.21 1.30 -27.67
C GLN A 459 -1.16 1.11 -26.58
N ASN A 460 -0.47 2.19 -26.22
CA ASN A 460 0.58 2.17 -25.21
C ASN A 460 0.04 2.57 -23.82
N GLU A 461 -1.27 2.79 -23.70
CA GLU A 461 -1.94 3.34 -22.51
C GLU A 461 -1.14 4.46 -21.83
N SER A 462 -0.70 5.43 -22.63
CA SER A 462 0.22 6.48 -22.18
C SER A 462 -0.15 7.86 -22.68
N CYS A 463 0.07 8.84 -21.82
CA CYS A 463 -0.10 10.25 -22.15
C CYS A 463 1.21 10.83 -22.70
N LEU A 464 1.14 11.42 -23.90
CA LEU A 464 2.29 11.97 -24.62
C LEU A 464 2.00 13.41 -25.06
N PRO A 465 3.02 14.27 -25.23
CA PRO A 465 2.88 15.53 -25.96
C PRO A 465 2.33 15.29 -27.36
N VAL A 466 1.46 16.18 -27.85
CA VAL A 466 0.93 16.10 -29.23
C VAL A 466 2.05 16.16 -30.27
N SER A 467 3.15 16.87 -29.98
CA SER A 467 4.36 16.89 -30.80
C SER A 467 5.02 15.51 -30.96
N GLU A 468 4.82 14.61 -30.00
CA GLU A 468 5.36 13.25 -29.98
C GLU A 468 4.31 12.20 -30.39
N ARG A 469 3.21 12.59 -31.04
CA ARG A 469 2.16 11.64 -31.51
C ARG A 469 2.68 10.48 -32.35
N SER A 470 3.82 10.64 -33.01
CA SER A 470 4.50 9.61 -33.81
C SER A 470 5.10 8.47 -32.97
N ALA A 471 5.32 8.69 -31.67
CA ALA A 471 5.71 7.64 -30.73
C ALA A 471 4.55 6.71 -30.36
N CYS A 472 3.30 7.13 -30.60
CA CYS A 472 2.13 6.26 -30.47
C CYS A 472 2.04 5.35 -31.70
N ARG A 473 2.52 4.11 -31.56
CA ARG A 473 2.57 3.12 -32.64
C ARG A 473 2.15 1.74 -32.16
N VAL A 474 1.64 0.94 -33.09
CA VAL A 474 1.39 -0.49 -32.86
C VAL A 474 2.71 -1.23 -33.08
N ASP A 475 3.23 -1.89 -32.04
CA ASP A 475 4.39 -2.76 -32.21
C ASP A 475 4.00 -4.00 -33.03
N GLN A 476 4.84 -4.37 -34.01
CA GLN A 476 4.66 -5.62 -34.76
C GLN A 476 5.21 -6.78 -33.94
N ILE A 477 4.35 -7.78 -33.67
CA ILE A 477 4.76 -9.02 -33.04
C ILE A 477 5.05 -10.01 -34.16
N SER A 478 6.31 -10.39 -34.34
CA SER A 478 6.75 -11.36 -35.36
C SER A 478 6.35 -10.99 -36.80
N GLY A 479 6.42 -9.70 -37.15
CA GLY A 479 6.16 -9.22 -38.52
C GLY A 479 4.68 -9.11 -38.90
N ALA A 480 3.76 -9.37 -37.98
CA ALA A 480 2.34 -9.09 -38.14
C ALA A 480 1.91 -7.96 -37.20
N TYR A 481 1.00 -7.11 -37.65
CA TYR A 481 0.25 -6.25 -36.74
C TYR A 481 -0.54 -7.19 -35.81
N GLY A 482 -0.37 -7.00 -34.50
CA GLY A 482 -1.14 -7.78 -33.52
C GLY A 482 -2.64 -7.54 -33.64
N TRP A 483 -3.40 -7.92 -32.62
CA TRP A 483 -4.87 -7.78 -32.53
C TRP A 483 -5.38 -6.33 -32.72
N TRP A 484 -4.47 -5.37 -32.68
CA TRP A 484 -4.67 -3.93 -32.82
C TRP A 484 -4.87 -3.44 -34.27
N GLY A 485 -4.51 -4.26 -35.28
CA GLY A 485 -4.50 -3.82 -36.68
C GLY A 485 -3.47 -2.70 -36.96
N GLU A 486 -3.56 -2.06 -38.12
CA GLU A 486 -2.60 -1.02 -38.55
C GLU A 486 -2.86 0.37 -37.94
N ARG A 487 -4.02 0.56 -37.29
CA ARG A 487 -4.48 1.88 -36.85
C ARG A 487 -4.00 2.22 -35.45
N THR A 488 -3.27 3.34 -35.35
CA THR A 488 -2.91 3.99 -34.09
C THR A 488 -3.99 4.99 -33.69
N LEU A 489 -4.34 5.02 -32.40
CA LEU A 489 -5.38 5.88 -31.84
C LEU A 489 -4.75 6.81 -30.82
N PHE A 490 -4.62 8.08 -31.23
CA PHE A 490 -4.08 9.14 -30.40
C PHE A 490 -5.18 10.15 -30.11
N LEU A 491 -5.72 10.11 -28.90
CA LEU A 491 -6.91 10.84 -28.50
C LEU A 491 -6.51 12.19 -27.91
N THR A 492 -7.10 13.28 -28.39
CA THR A 492 -6.84 14.65 -27.90
C THR A 492 -8.08 15.32 -27.32
N SER A 493 -9.22 14.62 -27.24
CA SER A 493 -10.47 15.15 -26.65
C SER A 493 -11.06 14.24 -25.56
N LEU A 494 -11.62 14.84 -24.51
CA LEU A 494 -12.26 14.09 -23.41
C LEU A 494 -13.44 13.23 -23.88
N HIS A 495 -14.11 13.68 -24.96
CA HIS A 495 -15.17 12.91 -25.61
C HIS A 495 -14.60 11.62 -26.20
N SER A 496 -13.51 11.72 -26.96
CA SER A 496 -12.80 10.57 -27.52
C SER A 496 -12.27 9.63 -26.45
N CYS A 497 -11.93 10.11 -25.25
CA CYS A 497 -11.57 9.21 -24.15
C CYS A 497 -12.73 8.35 -23.62
N ARG A 498 -14.00 8.76 -23.81
CA ARG A 498 -15.17 7.98 -23.38
C ARG A 498 -15.70 7.09 -24.48
N THR A 499 -15.60 7.58 -25.71
CA THR A 499 -15.93 6.80 -26.89
C THR A 499 -14.77 5.89 -27.17
N GLU A 500 -13.60 6.36 -27.60
CA GLU A 500 -12.54 5.58 -28.25
C GLU A 500 -11.43 4.97 -27.37
N ASN A 501 -11.41 5.18 -26.05
CA ASN A 501 -10.39 4.60 -25.16
C ASN A 501 -10.69 3.15 -24.76
N TYR A 502 -10.61 2.25 -25.74
CA TYR A 502 -10.71 0.82 -25.52
C TYR A 502 -9.55 0.09 -26.16
N VAL A 503 -8.90 -0.76 -25.39
CA VAL A 503 -7.86 -1.69 -25.84
C VAL A 503 -8.54 -2.86 -26.57
N PRO A 504 -8.40 -3.02 -27.90
CA PRO A 504 -8.85 -4.22 -28.59
C PRO A 504 -8.04 -5.44 -28.11
N GLY A 505 -8.73 -6.36 -27.43
CA GLY A 505 -8.14 -7.61 -26.96
C GLY A 505 -9.15 -8.51 -26.25
N LEU A 506 -8.87 -9.81 -26.20
CA LEU A 506 -9.60 -10.75 -25.37
C LEU A 506 -9.36 -10.35 -23.90
N HIS A 507 -10.41 -9.96 -23.17
CA HIS A 507 -10.33 -9.92 -21.72
C HIS A 507 -10.17 -11.36 -21.27
N LEU A 508 -8.96 -11.75 -20.86
CA LEU A 508 -8.73 -13.05 -20.26
C LEU A 508 -9.45 -13.04 -18.90
N LEU A 509 -10.70 -13.49 -18.91
CA LEU A 509 -11.35 -14.00 -17.71
C LEU A 509 -10.63 -15.30 -17.37
N THR A 510 -9.57 -15.22 -16.58
CA THR A 510 -8.99 -16.39 -15.92
C THR A 510 -10.03 -16.93 -14.97
N PHE A 511 -10.81 -17.90 -15.44
CA PHE A 511 -11.58 -18.75 -14.56
C PHE A 511 -10.57 -19.60 -13.79
N GLN A 512 -10.16 -19.13 -12.62
CA GLN A 512 -9.42 -19.98 -11.69
C GLN A 512 -10.33 -21.18 -11.40
N HIS A 513 -9.92 -22.37 -11.84
CA HIS A 513 -10.60 -23.58 -11.42
C HIS A 513 -10.63 -23.60 -9.89
N PRO A 514 -11.74 -24.06 -9.27
CA PRO A 514 -11.74 -24.34 -7.84
C PRO A 514 -10.50 -25.17 -7.52
N ARG A 515 -9.77 -24.77 -6.47
CA ARG A 515 -8.58 -25.47 -6.00
C ARG A 515 -8.86 -26.97 -6.01
N ASN A 516 -8.08 -27.72 -6.78
CA ASN A 516 -8.21 -29.17 -6.80
C ASN A 516 -7.59 -29.72 -5.51
N ASP A 517 -8.42 -29.96 -4.50
CA ASP A 517 -8.00 -30.45 -3.18
C ASP A 517 -7.26 -31.81 -3.24
N SER A 518 -7.27 -32.49 -4.39
CA SER A 518 -6.54 -33.74 -4.60
C SER A 518 -5.13 -33.58 -5.19
N GLN A 519 -4.78 -32.42 -5.76
CA GLN A 519 -3.48 -32.16 -6.41
C GLN A 519 -3.08 -30.68 -6.29
N PRO A 520 -2.43 -30.27 -5.17
CA PRO A 520 -2.18 -28.86 -4.86
C PRO A 520 -0.96 -28.23 -5.57
N ASP A 521 -0.15 -28.99 -6.31
CA ASP A 521 1.15 -28.55 -6.84
C ASP A 521 1.19 -28.35 -8.37
N GLN A 522 0.02 -28.29 -9.04
CA GLN A 522 -0.08 -27.94 -10.47
C GLN A 522 -0.81 -26.63 -10.71
#